data_AF-A0AAU5T466-F1
#
_entry.id   AF-A0AAU5T466-F1
#
_cell.length_a   1.000
_cell.length_b   1.000
_cell.length_c   1.000
_cell.angle_alpha   90.00
_cell.angle_beta   90.00
_cell.angle_gamma   90.00
#
_symmetry.space_group_name_H-M   'P 1'
#
loop_
_entity.id
_entity.type
_entity.pdbx_description
1 polymer ?
#
loop_
_entity_poly.entity_id
_entity_poly.type
_entity_poly.pdbx_seq_one_letter_code
_entity_poly.pdbx_strand_id
1 'polypeptide(L)'
;MKTYRRTLGFLGLLLIAVGARLVAVLPDPLDVLVWLGGALVLHDAVIAPLVLGAGLLTAALPARGLLRGALVTAGAVLLVTLPLLVRPGGAPNPSALPLPYGRNLLLVLGAVAVAAGLLAAVSAVRSRLRDRREA
;
A
#
# COMPACT_ATOMS: atom_id res chain seq x y z
N MET A 1 -13.31 -28.32 -1.19
CA MET A 1 -13.67 -26.89 -1.13
C MET A 1 -14.48 -26.48 0.12
N LYS A 2 -15.62 -27.12 0.47
CA LYS A 2 -16.41 -26.77 1.67
C LYS A 2 -15.64 -26.89 2.99
N THR A 3 -14.83 -27.95 3.15
CA THR A 3 -14.04 -28.19 4.37
C THR A 3 -12.99 -27.10 4.57
N TYR A 4 -12.21 -26.76 3.53
CA TYR A 4 -11.21 -25.70 3.56
C TYR A 4 -11.82 -24.34 3.95
N ARG A 5 -12.97 -23.99 3.37
CA ARG A 5 -13.65 -22.73 3.71
C ARG A 5 -14.10 -22.69 5.17
N ARG A 6 -14.59 -23.81 5.71
CA ARG A 6 -15.00 -23.91 7.12
C ARG A 6 -13.80 -23.86 8.06
N THR A 7 -12.71 -24.56 7.72
CA THR A 7 -11.49 -24.54 8.54
C THR A 7 -10.88 -23.15 8.58
N LEU A 8 -10.80 -22.43 7.45
CA LEU A 8 -10.35 -21.04 7.46
C LEU A 8 -11.30 -20.12 8.21
N GLY A 9 -12.61 -20.29 8.04
CA GLY A 9 -13.59 -19.51 8.79
C GLY A 9 -13.46 -19.70 10.30
N PHE A 10 -13.31 -20.95 10.76
CA PHE A 10 -13.11 -21.27 12.17
C PHE A 10 -11.78 -20.72 12.69
N LEU A 11 -10.69 -20.89 11.93
CA LEU A 11 -9.39 -20.33 12.29
C LEU A 11 -9.45 -18.79 12.40
N GLY A 12 -10.12 -18.11 11.47
CA GLY A 12 -10.31 -16.66 11.51
C GLY A 12 -11.08 -16.22 12.76
N LEU A 13 -12.18 -16.91 13.10
CA LEU A 13 -12.94 -16.64 14.33
C LEU A 13 -12.10 -16.88 15.59
N LEU A 14 -11.27 -17.93 15.62
CA LEU A 14 -10.36 -18.20 16.73
C LEU A 14 -9.35 -17.07 16.91
N LEU A 15 -8.75 -16.58 15.81
CA LEU A 15 -7.82 -15.46 15.84
C LEU A 15 -8.50 -14.15 16.30
N ILE A 16 -9.74 -13.89 15.87
CA ILE A 16 -10.54 -12.75 16.34
C ILE A 16 -10.80 -12.88 17.85
N ALA A 17 -11.17 -14.06 18.35
CA ALA A 17 -11.40 -14.28 19.78
C ALA A 17 -10.13 -14.07 20.61
N VAL A 18 -8.97 -14.52 20.10
CA VAL A 18 -7.66 -14.24 20.72
C VAL A 18 -7.38 -12.74 20.74
N GLY A 19 -7.55 -12.05 19.62
CA GLY A 19 -7.37 -10.60 19.54
C GLY A 19 -8.29 -9.84 20.51
N ALA A 20 -9.57 -10.20 20.58
CA ALA A 20 -10.53 -9.61 21.49
C ALA A 20 -10.15 -9.83 22.96
N ARG A 21 -9.68 -11.02 23.32
CA ARG A 21 -9.17 -11.30 24.67
C ARG A 21 -7.96 -10.44 25.00
N LEU A 22 -7.02 -10.28 24.07
CA LEU A 22 -5.84 -9.43 24.26
C LEU A 22 -6.27 -7.98 24.51
N VAL A 23 -7.15 -7.43 23.67
CA VAL A 23 -7.67 -6.06 23.85
C VAL A 23 -8.38 -5.91 25.20
N ALA A 24 -9.17 -6.89 25.62
CA ALA A 24 -9.93 -6.81 26.87
C ALA A 24 -9.08 -6.72 28.15
N VAL A 25 -7.80 -7.12 28.09
CA VAL A 25 -6.88 -7.05 29.23
C VAL A 25 -5.87 -5.90 29.13
N LEU A 26 -5.94 -5.08 28.08
CA LEU A 26 -5.12 -3.88 27.96
C LEU A 26 -5.63 -2.78 28.91
N PRO A 27 -4.73 -1.89 29.39
CA PRO A 27 -5.12 -0.72 30.17
C PRO A 27 -6.07 0.22 29.40
N ASP A 28 -5.82 0.42 28.10
CA ASP A 28 -6.53 1.37 27.25
C ASP A 28 -7.15 0.69 26.01
N PRO A 29 -8.20 -0.15 26.18
CA PRO A 29 -8.80 -0.90 25.07
C PRO A 29 -9.49 -0.01 24.04
N LEU A 30 -10.01 1.14 24.47
CA LEU A 30 -10.72 2.08 23.59
C LEU A 30 -9.80 2.67 22.52
N ASP A 31 -8.55 2.97 22.85
CA ASP A 31 -7.58 3.51 21.90
C ASP A 31 -7.31 2.53 20.76
N VAL A 32 -7.23 1.23 21.08
CA VAL A 32 -7.09 0.17 20.07
C VAL A 32 -8.32 0.08 19.19
N LEU A 33 -9.52 0.19 19.76
CA LEU A 33 -10.77 0.17 18.99
C LEU A 33 -10.91 1.40 18.09
N VAL A 34 -10.51 2.58 18.57
CA VAL A 34 -10.45 3.81 17.76
C VAL A 34 -9.44 3.66 16.62
N TRP A 35 -8.27 3.08 16.88
CA TRP A 35 -7.28 2.82 15.84
C TRP A 35 -7.79 1.82 14.80
N LEU A 36 -8.38 0.70 15.22
CA LEU A 36 -8.95 -0.31 14.32
C LEU A 36 -10.11 0.25 13.49
N GLY A 37 -11.06 0.93 14.14
CA GLY A 37 -12.18 1.57 13.48
C GLY A 37 -11.74 2.67 12.52
N GLY A 38 -10.78 3.50 12.95
CA GLY A 38 -10.18 4.54 12.13
C GLY A 38 -9.46 3.97 10.90
N ALA A 39 -8.71 2.87 11.04
CA ALA A 39 -8.05 2.19 9.93
C ALA A 39 -9.06 1.63 8.92
N LEU A 40 -10.17 1.03 9.40
CA LEU A 40 -11.24 0.52 8.54
C LEU A 40 -11.91 1.65 7.76
N VAL A 41 -12.28 2.75 8.44
CA VAL A 41 -12.90 3.92 7.80
C VAL A 41 -11.93 4.55 6.79
N LEU A 42 -10.66 4.76 7.17
CA LEU A 42 -9.65 5.30 6.26
C LEU A 42 -9.49 4.42 5.03
N HIS A 43 -9.45 3.09 5.20
CA HIS A 43 -9.31 2.16 4.09
C HIS A 43 -10.52 2.23 3.14
N ASP A 44 -11.73 2.10 3.66
CA ASP A 44 -12.93 1.93 2.83
C ASP A 44 -13.45 3.26 2.27
N ALA A 45 -13.34 4.34 3.04
CA ALA A 45 -13.84 5.65 2.62
C ALA A 45 -12.81 6.47 1.83
N VAL A 46 -11.50 6.17 1.95
CA VAL A 46 -10.44 6.97 1.32
C VAL A 46 -9.53 6.12 0.43
N ILE A 47 -8.84 5.12 0.99
CA ILE A 47 -7.81 4.38 0.24
C ILE A 47 -8.43 3.61 -0.94
N ALA A 48 -9.48 2.83 -0.71
CA ALA A 48 -10.13 2.04 -1.75
C ALA A 48 -10.70 2.93 -2.88
N PRO A 49 -11.47 4.01 -2.60
CA PRO A 49 -11.91 4.95 -3.64
C PRO A 49 -10.76 5.59 -4.42
N LEU A 50 -9.67 5.99 -3.76
CA LEU A 50 -8.50 6.57 -4.44
C LEU A 50 -7.82 5.57 -5.37
N VAL A 51 -7.65 4.31 -4.93
CA VAL A 51 -7.06 3.25 -5.75
C VAL A 51 -7.94 2.94 -6.96
N LEU A 52 -9.26 2.86 -6.76
CA LEU A 52 -10.22 2.67 -7.86
C LEU A 52 -10.22 3.84 -8.83
N GLY A 53 -10.22 5.08 -8.31
CA GLY A 53 -10.15 6.31 -9.10
C GLY A 53 -8.86 6.39 -9.92
N ALA A 54 -7.70 6.11 -9.32
CA ALA A 54 -6.44 6.02 -10.03
C ALA A 54 -6.47 4.93 -11.12
N GLY A 55 -7.07 3.78 -10.82
CA GLY A 55 -7.31 2.72 -11.80
C GLY A 55 -8.14 3.18 -12.99
N LEU A 56 -9.22 3.94 -12.74
CA LEU A 56 -10.10 4.50 -13.76
C LEU A 56 -9.39 5.56 -14.61
N LEU A 57 -8.71 6.52 -13.99
CA LEU A 57 -7.97 7.59 -14.66
C LEU A 57 -6.86 7.05 -15.57
N THR A 58 -6.27 5.92 -15.20
CA THR A 58 -5.20 5.28 -15.97
C THR A 58 -5.70 4.23 -16.97
N ALA A 59 -7.01 3.97 -17.04
CA ALA A 59 -7.56 2.85 -17.81
C ALA A 59 -7.33 2.97 -19.33
N ALA A 60 -7.37 4.20 -19.85
CA ALA A 60 -7.19 4.49 -21.27
C ALA A 60 -5.71 4.66 -21.68
N LEU A 61 -4.79 4.70 -20.73
CA LEU A 61 -3.39 4.95 -21.01
C LEU A 61 -2.68 3.70 -21.57
N PRO A 62 -1.71 3.87 -22.49
CA PRO A 62 -0.82 2.78 -22.87
C PRO A 62 -0.03 2.31 -21.65
N ALA A 63 0.33 1.02 -21.62
CA ALA A 63 1.05 0.42 -20.49
C ALA A 63 0.34 0.58 -19.11
N ARG A 64 -0.99 0.69 -19.08
CA ARG A 64 -1.81 0.82 -17.85
C ARG A 64 -1.44 -0.12 -16.71
N GLY A 65 -1.04 -1.37 -17.00
CA GLY A 65 -0.63 -2.33 -15.97
C GLY A 65 0.63 -1.87 -15.23
N LEU A 66 1.62 -1.37 -15.97
CA LEU A 66 2.86 -0.84 -15.41
C LEU A 66 2.60 0.43 -14.59
N LEU A 67 1.79 1.36 -15.12
CA LEU A 67 1.45 2.59 -14.43
C LEU A 67 0.68 2.32 -13.12
N ARG A 68 -0.31 1.42 -13.15
CA ARG A 68 -1.03 1.00 -11.95
C ARG A 68 -0.10 0.34 -10.93
N GLY A 69 0.81 -0.54 -11.37
CA GLY A 69 1.80 -1.16 -10.50
C GLY A 69 2.72 -0.12 -9.83
N ALA A 70 3.20 0.87 -10.59
CA ALA A 70 4.03 1.95 -10.07
C ALA A 70 3.27 2.82 -9.05
N LEU A 71 2.02 3.20 -9.35
CA LEU A 71 1.18 3.98 -8.45
C LEU A 71 0.85 3.23 -7.16
N VAL A 72 0.50 1.95 -7.23
CA VAL A 72 0.23 1.12 -6.04
C VAL A 72 1.49 0.98 -5.19
N THR A 73 2.65 0.77 -5.82
CA THR A 73 3.93 0.65 -5.09
C THR A 73 4.29 1.97 -4.41
N ALA A 74 4.21 3.09 -5.12
CA ALA A 74 4.45 4.42 -4.57
C ALA A 74 3.47 4.76 -3.43
N GLY A 75 2.19 4.45 -3.62
CA GLY A 75 1.15 4.63 -2.61
C GLY A 75 1.38 3.79 -1.36
N ALA A 76 1.83 2.54 -1.49
CA ALA A 76 2.16 1.68 -0.35
C ALA A 76 3.36 2.21 0.44
N VAL A 77 4.43 2.64 -0.26
CA VAL A 77 5.60 3.27 0.38
C VAL A 77 5.18 4.54 1.13
N LEU A 78 4.32 5.37 0.53
CA LEU A 78 3.74 6.54 1.16
C LEU A 78 2.93 6.17 2.40
N LEU A 79 1.99 5.23 2.32
CA LEU A 79 1.11 4.83 3.43
C LEU A 79 1.90 4.36 4.67
N VAL A 80 3.01 3.64 4.48
CA VAL A 80 3.84 3.16 5.59
C VAL A 80 4.72 4.27 6.16
N THR A 81 5.17 5.22 5.34
CA THR A 81 6.16 6.23 5.75
C THR A 81 5.52 7.53 6.26
N LEU A 82 4.41 7.96 5.67
CA LEU A 82 3.74 9.23 5.99
C LEU A 82 3.42 9.38 7.47
N PRO A 83 2.82 8.37 8.16
CA PRO A 83 2.49 8.50 9.58
C PRO A 83 3.69 8.85 10.45
N LEU A 84 4.90 8.37 10.10
CA LEU A 84 6.13 8.68 10.82
C LEU A 84 6.59 10.13 10.60
N LEU A 85 6.33 10.69 9.42
CA LEU A 85 6.75 12.05 9.04
C LEU A 85 5.77 13.13 9.53
N VAL A 86 4.47 12.83 9.55
CA VAL A 86 3.42 13.79 9.94
C VAL A 86 3.02 13.67 11.40
N ARG A 87 3.58 12.70 12.13
CA ARG A 87 3.31 12.51 13.55
C ARG A 87 3.60 13.83 14.30
N PRO A 88 2.66 14.30 15.15
CA PRO A 88 2.92 15.41 16.04
C PRO A 88 3.98 15.06 17.10
N GLY A 89 4.89 16.00 17.36
CA GLY A 89 5.94 15.87 18.37
C GLY A 89 7.22 15.18 17.88
N GLY A 90 8.26 15.23 18.72
CA GLY A 90 9.54 14.58 18.43
C GLY A 90 9.46 13.05 18.45
N ALA A 91 10.50 12.41 17.93
CA ALA A 91 10.65 10.96 18.01
C ALA A 91 10.63 10.53 19.49
N PRO A 92 9.84 9.51 19.87
CA PRO A 92 9.72 9.06 21.25
C PRO A 92 11.03 8.48 21.81
N ASN A 93 11.98 8.16 20.93
CA ASN A 93 13.34 7.75 21.25
C ASN A 93 14.24 7.96 20.01
N PRO A 94 15.58 8.07 20.18
CA PRO A 94 16.52 8.30 19.08
C PRO A 94 16.48 7.21 17.99
N SER A 95 16.14 5.98 18.38
CA SER A 95 15.97 4.84 17.46
C SER A 95 14.68 4.86 16.64
N ALA A 96 13.73 5.74 16.94
CA ALA A 96 12.45 5.78 16.21
C ALA A 96 12.54 6.54 14.87
N LEU A 97 13.44 7.52 14.73
CA LEU A 97 13.76 8.18 13.47
C LEU A 97 15.28 8.30 13.25
N PRO A 98 16.00 7.18 13.09
CA PRO A 98 17.46 7.19 12.99
C PRO A 98 17.97 7.71 11.64
N LEU A 99 17.11 7.72 10.61
CA LEU A 99 17.45 8.11 9.25
C LEU A 99 16.65 9.35 8.81
N PRO A 100 17.14 10.10 7.80
CA PRO A 100 16.37 11.16 7.17
C PRO A 100 15.24 10.59 6.30
N TYR A 101 14.15 10.15 6.93
CA TYR A 101 13.01 9.47 6.27
C TYR A 101 12.40 10.30 5.13
N GLY A 102 12.35 11.63 5.25
CA GLY A 102 11.84 12.49 4.17
C GLY A 102 12.68 12.38 2.90
N ARG A 103 14.01 12.46 3.03
CA ARG A 103 14.94 12.27 1.91
C ARG A 103 14.84 10.85 1.35
N ASN A 104 14.83 9.85 2.22
CA ASN A 104 14.78 8.46 1.79
C ASN A 104 13.46 8.12 1.08
N LEU A 105 12.35 8.68 1.53
CA LEU A 105 11.06 8.55 0.87
C LEU A 105 11.12 9.09 -0.56
N LEU A 106 11.66 10.30 -0.76
CA LEU A 106 11.83 10.88 -2.09
C LEU A 106 12.74 10.04 -2.98
N LEU A 107 13.83 9.50 -2.42
CA LEU A 107 14.73 8.60 -3.15
C LEU A 107 14.02 7.32 -3.59
N VAL A 108 13.22 6.70 -2.73
CA VAL A 108 12.47 5.47 -3.06
C VAL A 108 11.38 5.77 -4.10
N LEU A 109 10.63 6.85 -3.94
CA LEU A 109 9.62 7.26 -4.93
C LEU A 109 10.27 7.57 -6.28
N GLY A 110 11.42 8.25 -6.28
CA GLY A 110 12.22 8.47 -7.47
C GLY A 110 12.67 7.17 -8.12
N ALA A 111 13.14 6.20 -7.33
CA ALA A 111 13.54 4.88 -7.84
C ALA A 111 12.36 4.12 -8.48
N VAL A 112 11.17 4.15 -7.87
CA VAL A 112 9.94 3.57 -8.44
C VAL A 112 9.60 4.24 -9.78
N ALA A 113 9.65 5.57 -9.84
CA ALA A 113 9.36 6.33 -11.05
C ALA A 113 10.37 6.03 -12.17
N VAL A 114 11.67 6.00 -11.86
CA VAL A 114 12.74 5.65 -12.81
C VAL A 114 12.57 4.22 -13.33
N ALA A 115 12.33 3.25 -12.44
CA ALA A 115 12.11 1.86 -12.84
C ALA A 115 10.90 1.72 -13.78
N ALA A 116 9.78 2.37 -13.45
CA ALA A 116 8.60 2.40 -14.31
C ALA A 116 8.90 3.05 -15.68
N GLY A 117 9.61 4.17 -15.70
CA GLY A 117 10.01 4.85 -16.94
C GLY A 117 10.89 3.98 -17.85
N LEU A 118 11.88 3.28 -17.28
CA LEU A 118 12.75 2.36 -18.01
C LEU A 118 11.96 1.19 -18.60
N LEU A 119 11.07 0.57 -17.81
CA LEU A 119 10.23 -0.53 -18.28
C LEU A 119 9.26 -0.08 -19.39
N ALA A 120 8.72 1.13 -19.29
CA ALA A 120 7.87 1.71 -20.33
C ALA A 120 8.67 1.95 -21.63
N ALA A 121 9.88 2.51 -21.52
CA ALA A 121 10.76 2.75 -22.67
C ALA A 121 11.14 1.44 -23.38
N VAL A 122 11.54 0.41 -22.63
CA VAL A 122 11.85 -0.92 -23.19
C VAL A 122 10.64 -1.53 -23.89
N SER A 123 9.45 -1.42 -23.29
CA SER A 123 8.21 -1.93 -23.88
C SER A 123 7.86 -1.21 -25.19
N ALA A 124 8.01 0.11 -25.24
CA ALA A 124 7.79 0.90 -26.43
C ALA A 124 8.77 0.53 -27.56
N VAL A 125 10.06 0.39 -27.26
CA VAL A 125 11.06 -0.03 -28.25
C VAL A 125 10.74 -1.42 -28.80
N ARG A 126 10.38 -2.38 -27.94
CA ARG A 126 10.02 -3.75 -28.36
C ARG A 126 8.79 -3.78 -29.26
N SER A 127 7.76 -2.99 -28.97
CA SER A 127 6.56 -2.90 -29.83
C SER A 127 6.91 -2.40 -31.23
N ARG A 128 7.70 -1.32 -31.34
CA ARG A 128 8.14 -0.77 -32.64
C ARG A 128 8.99 -1.74 -33.45
N LEU A 129 9.84 -2.52 -32.79
CA LEU A 129 10.68 -3.52 -33.47
C LEU A 129 9.87 -4.71 -34.00
N ARG A 130 8.76 -5.06 -33.34
CA ARG A 130 7.87 -6.12 -33.79
C ARG A 130 7.07 -5.69 -35.02
N ASP A 131 6.50 -4.49 -34.99
CA ASP A 131 5.73 -3.94 -36.12
C ASP A 131 6.59 -3.83 -37.38
N ARG A 132 7.88 -3.50 -37.24
CA ARG A 132 8.84 -3.45 -38.36
C ARG A 132 9.24 -4.82 -38.94
N ARG A 133 9.02 -5.93 -38.23
CA ARG A 133 9.33 -7.28 -38.72
C ARG A 133 8.15 -7.92 -39.43
N GLU A 134 6.94 -7.44 -39.17
CA GLU A 134 5.69 -7.95 -39.75
C GLU A 134 5.27 -7.17 -41.02
N ALA A 135 6.00 -6.11 -41.39
CA ALA A 135 5.83 -5.31 -42.61
C ALA A 135 6.94 -5.60 -43.63
#